data_AF-A0A2E9IYE0-F1
#
_entry.id   AF-A0A2E9IYE0-F1
#
_cell.length_a   1.000
_cell.length_b   1.000
_cell.length_c   1.000
_cell.angle_alpha   90.00
_cell.angle_beta   90.00
_cell.angle_gamma   90.00
#
_symmetry.space_group_name_H-M   'P 1'
#
loop_
_entity.id
_entity.type
_entity.pdbx_description
1 polymer ?
#
loop_
_entity_poly.entity_id
_entity_poly.type
_entity_poly.pdbx_seq_one_letter_code
_entity_poly.pdbx_strand_id
1 'polypeptide(L)'
;MSSSSLAKAHYIANEIEKLAEQLKPSVIRAARIEKEGQKDLDRIEYALGTIGKALILTDYSVDEQKDLDKLEEFRELHGKD
;
A
#
# COMPACT_ATOMS: atom_id res chain seq x y z
N MET A 1 19.11 17.94 1.47
CA MET A 1 18.47 16.73 2.05
C MET A 1 17.43 16.09 1.11
N SER A 2 17.46 16.33 -0.20
CA SER A 2 16.45 15.80 -1.15
C SER A 2 16.77 14.42 -1.74
N SER A 3 18.00 13.91 -1.58
CA SER A 3 18.44 12.67 -2.24
C SER A 3 17.91 11.40 -1.59
N SER A 4 17.61 11.41 -0.28
CA SER A 4 17.13 10.23 0.44
C SER A 4 15.64 9.93 0.17
N SER A 5 14.77 10.94 0.16
CA SER A 5 13.33 10.75 -0.09
C SER A 5 13.06 10.33 -1.53
N LEU A 6 13.74 10.95 -2.50
CA LEU A 6 13.61 10.56 -3.90
C LEU A 6 14.14 9.14 -4.15
N ALA A 7 15.30 8.79 -3.58
CA ALA A 7 15.83 7.43 -3.65
C ALA A 7 14.86 6.41 -3.02
N LYS A 8 14.21 6.77 -1.90
CA LYS A 8 13.21 5.92 -1.24
C LYS A 8 11.97 5.74 -2.13
N ALA A 9 11.48 6.79 -2.78
CA ALA A 9 10.37 6.69 -3.73
C ALA A 9 10.70 5.77 -4.91
N HIS A 10 11.90 5.90 -5.51
CA HIS A 10 12.36 5.01 -6.57
C HIS A 10 12.45 3.55 -6.12
N TYR A 11 13.02 3.31 -4.94
CA TYR A 11 13.09 1.96 -4.38
C TYR A 11 11.70 1.35 -4.20
N ILE A 12 10.77 2.10 -3.59
CA ILE A 12 9.39 1.64 -3.38
C ILE A 12 8.70 1.31 -4.71
N ALA A 13 8.83 2.18 -5.72
CA ALA A 13 8.25 1.95 -7.04
C ALA A 13 8.74 0.64 -7.67
N ASN A 14 10.07 0.42 -7.68
CA ASN A 14 10.66 -0.80 -8.23
C ASN A 14 10.17 -2.08 -7.53
N GLU A 15 10.05 -2.05 -6.19
CA GLU A 15 9.59 -3.22 -5.45
C GLU A 15 8.10 -3.49 -5.68
N ILE A 16 7.25 -2.46 -5.74
CA ILE A 16 5.82 -2.62 -6.05
C ILE A 16 5.64 -3.20 -7.46
N GLU A 17 6.38 -2.71 -8.46
CA GLU A 17 6.30 -3.22 -9.83
C GLU A 17 6.68 -4.71 -9.90
N LYS A 18 7.80 -5.10 -9.26
CA LYS A 18 8.20 -6.53 -9.18
C LYS A 18 7.15 -7.40 -8.49
N LEU A 19 6.52 -6.90 -7.43
CA LEU A 19 5.47 -7.64 -6.72
C LEU A 19 4.21 -7.76 -7.57
N ALA A 20 3.82 -6.69 -8.27
CA ALA A 20 2.67 -6.68 -9.19
C ALA A 20 2.88 -7.67 -10.35
N GLU A 21 4.11 -7.80 -10.85
CA GLU A 21 4.45 -8.82 -11.84
C GLU A 21 4.31 -10.24 -11.29
N GLN A 22 4.53 -10.47 -10.00
CA GLN A 22 4.48 -11.80 -9.38
C GLN A 22 3.08 -12.20 -8.90
N LEU A 23 2.24 -11.24 -8.51
CA LEU A 23 0.88 -11.49 -8.01
C LEU A 23 -0.09 -11.83 -9.16
N LYS A 24 0.15 -12.96 -9.82
CA LYS A 24 -0.65 -13.44 -10.95
C LYS A 24 -2.02 -13.98 -10.49
N PRO A 25 -3.03 -14.07 -11.38
CA PRO A 25 -4.32 -14.67 -11.05
C PRO A 25 -4.25 -16.10 -10.49
N SER A 26 -3.24 -16.89 -10.88
CA SER A 26 -3.02 -18.23 -10.33
C SER A 26 -2.63 -18.18 -8.84
N VAL A 27 -1.75 -17.27 -8.45
CA VAL A 27 -1.34 -17.04 -7.06
C VAL A 27 -2.54 -16.59 -6.23
N ILE A 28 -3.30 -15.62 -6.73
CA ILE A 28 -4.51 -15.13 -6.05
C ILE A 28 -5.53 -16.25 -5.87
N ARG A 29 -5.81 -17.04 -6.92
CA ARG A 29 -6.77 -18.15 -6.83
C ARG A 29 -6.31 -19.22 -5.85
N ALA A 30 -5.01 -19.55 -5.83
CA ALA A 30 -4.47 -20.50 -4.86
C ALA A 30 -4.63 -19.99 -3.42
N ALA A 31 -4.31 -18.73 -3.17
CA ALA A 31 -4.46 -18.10 -1.86
C ALA A 31 -5.94 -18.05 -1.40
N ARG A 32 -6.91 -17.88 -2.30
CA ARG A 32 -8.34 -17.87 -1.96
C ARG A 32 -8.88 -19.21 -1.45
N ILE A 33 -8.22 -20.33 -1.74
CA ILE A 33 -8.70 -21.66 -1.34
C ILE A 33 -8.54 -21.86 0.18
N GLU A 34 -7.43 -21.37 0.74
CA GLU A 34 -7.07 -21.58 2.14
C GLU A 34 -7.39 -20.36 3.00
N LYS A 35 -7.82 -20.59 4.24
CA LYS A 35 -8.14 -19.50 5.18
C LYS A 35 -6.94 -18.60 5.46
N GLU A 36 -5.74 -19.17 5.53
CA GLU A 36 -4.50 -18.39 5.71
C GLU A 36 -4.18 -17.54 4.49
N GLY A 37 -4.34 -18.09 3.28
CA GLY A 37 -4.14 -17.35 2.05
C GLY A 37 -5.15 -16.21 1.85
N GLN A 38 -6.40 -16.38 2.30
CA GLN A 38 -7.38 -15.28 2.31
C GLN A 38 -6.90 -14.11 3.18
N LYS A 39 -6.41 -14.40 4.40
CA LYS A 39 -5.84 -13.35 5.27
C LYS A 39 -4.65 -12.65 4.64
N ASP A 40 -3.80 -13.38 3.90
CA ASP A 40 -2.69 -12.77 3.19
C ASP A 40 -3.17 -11.86 2.05
N LEU A 41 -4.24 -12.23 1.34
CA LEU A 41 -4.86 -11.36 0.34
C LEU A 41 -5.46 -10.10 0.98
N ASP A 42 -6.14 -10.22 2.12
CA ASP A 42 -6.70 -9.08 2.86
C ASP A 42 -5.58 -8.10 3.28
N ARG A 43 -4.45 -8.63 3.75
CA ARG A 43 -3.25 -7.83 4.10
C ARG A 43 -2.65 -7.13 2.89
N ILE A 44 -2.60 -7.79 1.73
CA ILE A 44 -2.14 -7.19 0.47
C ILE A 44 -3.09 -6.05 0.05
N GLU A 45 -4.40 -6.29 0.09
CA GLU A 45 -5.41 -5.28 -0.26
C GLU A 45 -5.31 -4.06 0.64
N TYR A 46 -5.19 -4.25 1.96
CA TYR A 46 -4.97 -3.17 2.92
C TYR A 46 -3.71 -2.34 2.60
N ALA A 47 -2.58 -3.00 2.32
CA ALA A 47 -1.34 -2.33 2.01
C ALA A 47 -1.44 -1.50 0.71
N LEU A 48 -2.03 -2.07 -0.34
CA LEU A 48 -2.25 -1.38 -1.61
C LEU A 48 -3.22 -0.19 -1.45
N GLY A 49 -4.30 -0.37 -0.70
CA GLY A 49 -5.25 0.71 -0.40
C GLY A 49 -4.60 1.86 0.37
N THR A 50 -3.75 1.55 1.34
CA THR A 50 -2.99 2.56 2.11
C THR A 50 -2.03 3.36 1.21
N ILE A 51 -1.31 2.68 0.33
CA ILE A 51 -0.41 3.33 -0.65
C ILE A 51 -1.22 4.23 -1.60
N GLY A 52 -2.32 3.72 -2.16
CA GLY A 52 -3.18 4.49 -3.04
C GLY A 52 -3.76 5.74 -2.37
N LYS A 53 -4.20 5.61 -1.10
CA LYS A 53 -4.69 6.75 -0.30
C LYS A 53 -3.61 7.80 -0.08
N ALA A 54 -2.39 7.38 0.27
CA ALA A 54 -1.27 8.28 0.47
C ALA A 54 -0.96 9.09 -0.79
N LEU A 55 -0.89 8.43 -1.96
CA LEU A 55 -0.63 9.09 -3.25
C LEU A 55 -1.69 10.15 -3.58
N ILE A 56 -2.98 9.86 -3.32
CA ILE A 56 -4.08 10.80 -3.58
C ILE A 56 -4.00 12.01 -2.65
N LEU A 57 -3.73 11.81 -1.35
CA LEU A 57 -3.71 12.90 -0.37
C LEU A 57 -2.60 13.92 -0.68
N THR A 58 -1.42 13.41 -1.07
CA THR A 58 -0.24 14.24 -1.32
C THR A 58 -0.26 15.00 -2.65
N ASP A 59 -1.21 14.73 -3.54
CA ASP A 59 -1.33 15.40 -4.86
C ASP A 59 -1.98 16.80 -4.75
N TYR A 60 -2.66 17.10 -3.62
CA TYR A 60 -3.48 18.31 -3.46
C TYR A 60 -3.08 19.25 -2.29
N SER A 61 -1.98 18.98 -1.59
CA SER A 61 -1.72 19.55 -0.26
C SER A 61 -0.38 20.30 -0.16
N VAL A 62 -0.39 21.42 0.58
CA VAL A 62 0.78 22.22 1.01
C VAL A 62 1.19 21.85 2.45
N ASP A 63 0.41 20.99 3.14
CA ASP A 63 0.47 20.74 4.58
C ASP A 63 0.61 19.24 4.89
N GLU A 64 1.87 18.80 4.99
CA GLU A 64 2.28 17.40 5.23
C GLU A 64 1.59 16.77 6.47
N GLN A 65 1.33 17.56 7.51
CA GLN A 65 0.73 17.04 8.74
C GLN A 65 -0.72 16.58 8.51
N LYS A 66 -1.50 17.31 7.72
CA LYS A 66 -2.89 16.92 7.40
C LYS A 66 -2.96 15.65 6.55
N ASP A 67 -1.95 15.41 5.73
CA ASP A 67 -1.87 14.19 4.93
C ASP A 67 -1.55 12.98 5.81
N LEU A 68 -0.67 13.17 6.80
CA LEU A 68 -0.37 12.16 7.82
C LEU A 68 -1.61 11.84 8.66
N ASP A 69 -2.31 12.85 9.17
CA ASP A 69 -3.51 12.66 10.01
C ASP A 69 -4.60 11.86 9.26
N LYS A 70 -4.88 12.22 7.99
CA LYS A 70 -5.84 11.49 7.15
C LYS A 70 -5.39 10.07 6.80
N LEU A 71 -4.08 9.84 6.71
CA LEU A 71 -3.54 8.51 6.47
C LEU A 71 -3.63 7.65 7.73
N GLU A 72 -3.43 8.23 8.91
CA GLU A 72 -3.65 7.57 10.20
C GLU A 72 -5.13 7.20 10.38
N GLU A 73 -6.06 8.14 10.13
CA GLU A 73 -7.51 7.86 10.15
C GLU A 73 -7.88 6.68 9.24
N PHE A 74 -7.33 6.63 8.02
CA PHE A 74 -7.57 5.51 7.11
C PHE A 74 -7.06 4.18 7.68
N ARG A 75 -5.86 4.18 8.28
CA ARG A 75 -5.27 2.98 8.90
C ARG A 75 -6.09 2.50 10.09
N GLU A 76 -6.67 3.40 10.88
CA GLU A 76 -7.50 3.04 12.03
C GLU A 76 -8.83 2.40 11.62
N LEU A 77 -9.41 2.88 10.50
CA LEU A 77 -10.68 2.37 9.97
C LEU A 77 -10.54 1.04 9.23
N HIS A 78 -9.37 0.78 8.63
CA HIS A 78 -9.17 -0.36 7.72
C HIS A 78 -8.08 -1.35 8.16
N GLY A 79 -7.29 -1.03 9.19
CA GLY A 79 -6.15 -1.85 9.66
C GLY A 79 -6.46 -2.69 10.90
N LYS A 80 -7.71 -2.69 11.38
CA LYS A 80 -8.15 -3.54 12.49
C LYS A 80 -8.97 -4.71 11.97
N ASP A 81 -8.28 -5.81 11.66
CA ASP A 81 -8.81 -7.18 11.75
C ASP A 81 -7.70 -8.12 12.27
#